data_AF-A0A1W1BBT3-F1
#
_entry.id   AF-A0A1W1BBT3-F1
#
_cell.length_a   1.000
_cell.length_b   1.000
_cell.length_c   1.000
_cell.angle_alpha   90.00
_cell.angle_beta   90.00
_cell.angle_gamma   90.00
#
_symmetry.space_group_name_H-M   'P 1'
#
loop_
_entity.id
_entity.type
_entity.pdbx_description
1 polymer ?
#
loop_
_entity_poly.entity_id
_entity_poly.type
_entity_poly.pdbx_seq_one_letter_code
_entity_poly.pdbx_strand_id
1 'polypeptide(L)'
;MLEHETFYTEENFDNAWQIIESKFKGSKNLNLLQKVIDRFLLESQEYYLSQWLAYLDEIKLEEFEDYSKAVTVSTIHKSKGMEFEKVILLIDQTPKTDEDRRLYYVGMTRAKKELTIIRHDNSRLDRQGFVEYYFDDTNYMYNEKVVTLIMSLRDINLGFKGNYNDNLTELLAGDSVCIEMRGKSKTLSIVHNNRVIGFLSGEFHNKIEKYLNKNYIIDSAIIDFVVHWYNKNSREYIKHPLCKIVLRNRTTNI
;
A
#
# COMPACT_ATOMS: atom_id res chain seq x y z
N MET A 1 -1.84 -20.02 -28.09
CA MET A 1 -3.27 -19.88 -28.48
C MET A 1 -4.14 -21.02 -27.96
N LEU A 2 -3.67 -21.85 -26.99
CA LEU A 2 -4.42 -22.97 -26.39
C LEU A 2 -4.56 -22.89 -24.86
N GLU A 3 -3.88 -21.95 -24.18
CA GLU A 3 -3.92 -21.90 -22.71
C GLU A 3 -5.29 -21.45 -22.17
N HIS A 4 -6.05 -20.65 -22.93
CA HIS A 4 -7.33 -20.07 -22.50
C HIS A 4 -8.50 -21.06 -22.40
N GLU A 5 -8.37 -22.28 -22.95
CA GLU A 5 -9.38 -23.35 -22.89
C GLU A 5 -9.10 -24.37 -21.78
N THR A 6 -8.02 -24.21 -21.01
CA THR A 6 -7.68 -25.13 -19.93
C THR A 6 -8.73 -25.04 -18.82
N PHE A 7 -9.41 -26.16 -18.56
CA PHE A 7 -10.42 -26.30 -17.51
C PHE A 7 -9.79 -26.90 -16.24
N TYR A 8 -10.17 -26.37 -15.09
CA TYR A 8 -9.75 -26.86 -13.77
C TYR A 8 -10.93 -27.31 -12.92
N THR A 9 -10.66 -28.10 -11.88
CA THR A 9 -11.62 -28.51 -10.85
C THR A 9 -11.30 -27.85 -9.51
N GLU A 10 -12.23 -27.85 -8.54
CA GLU A 10 -11.94 -27.42 -7.16
C GLU A 10 -10.74 -28.18 -6.57
N GLU A 11 -10.60 -29.48 -6.85
CA GLU A 11 -9.44 -30.28 -6.44
C GLU A 11 -8.12 -29.74 -7.02
N ASN A 12 -8.13 -29.16 -8.23
CA ASN A 12 -6.94 -28.50 -8.76
C ASN A 12 -6.59 -27.23 -7.96
N PHE A 13 -7.59 -26.46 -7.53
CA PHE A 13 -7.39 -25.29 -6.68
C PHE A 13 -6.87 -25.70 -5.30
N ASP A 14 -7.42 -26.75 -4.68
CA ASP A 14 -6.96 -27.25 -3.39
C ASP A 14 -5.50 -27.71 -3.44
N ASN A 15 -5.14 -28.48 -4.47
CA ASN A 15 -3.77 -28.93 -4.68
C ASN A 15 -2.81 -27.76 -4.92
N ALA A 16 -3.21 -26.77 -5.72
CA ALA A 16 -2.43 -25.56 -5.93
C ALA A 16 -2.31 -24.73 -4.64
N TRP A 17 -3.37 -24.65 -3.85
CA TRP A 17 -3.40 -23.93 -2.58
C TRP A 17 -2.41 -24.53 -1.59
N GLN A 18 -2.33 -25.86 -1.45
CA GLN A 18 -1.34 -26.51 -0.58
C GLN A 18 0.11 -26.12 -0.94
N ILE A 19 0.42 -26.04 -2.23
CA ILE A 19 1.74 -25.62 -2.72
C ILE A 19 1.98 -24.14 -2.38
N ILE A 20 0.99 -23.27 -2.64
CA ILE A 20 1.05 -21.83 -2.38
C ILE A 20 1.19 -21.55 -0.89
N GLU A 21 0.39 -22.18 -0.04
CA GLU A 21 0.42 -22.03 1.40
C GLU A 21 1.79 -22.44 1.95
N SER A 22 2.33 -23.59 1.52
CA SER A 22 3.68 -24.00 1.93
C SER A 22 4.75 -23.00 1.47
N LYS A 23 4.65 -22.50 0.24
CA LYS A 23 5.65 -21.61 -0.36
C LYS A 23 5.61 -20.19 0.20
N PHE A 24 4.42 -19.68 0.48
CA PHE A 24 4.17 -18.29 0.89
C PHE A 24 3.67 -18.18 2.33
N LYS A 25 3.92 -19.20 3.18
CA LYS A 25 3.48 -19.26 4.59
C LYS A 25 3.81 -18.00 5.40
N GLY A 26 4.95 -17.36 5.13
CA GLY A 26 5.37 -16.14 5.81
C GLY A 26 4.82 -14.84 5.22
N SER A 27 4.12 -14.91 4.08
CA SER A 27 3.58 -13.74 3.39
C SER A 27 2.39 -13.17 4.13
N LYS A 28 2.43 -11.87 4.42
CA LYS A 28 1.29 -11.14 5.02
C LYS A 28 0.04 -11.11 4.13
N ASN A 29 0.20 -11.40 2.83
CA ASN A 29 -0.88 -11.35 1.83
C ASN A 29 -1.49 -12.74 1.56
N LEU A 30 -1.03 -13.81 2.22
CA LEU A 30 -1.54 -15.16 1.96
C LEU A 30 -3.06 -15.26 2.22
N ASN A 31 -3.53 -14.67 3.33
CA ASN A 31 -4.96 -14.62 3.65
C ASN A 31 -5.78 -13.82 2.60
N LEU A 32 -5.19 -12.78 2.00
CA LEU A 32 -5.86 -12.04 0.92
C LEU A 32 -6.05 -12.94 -0.30
N LEU A 33 -5.00 -13.67 -0.70
CA LEU A 33 -5.10 -14.61 -1.82
C LEU A 33 -6.14 -15.70 -1.56
N GLN A 34 -6.22 -16.21 -0.33
CA GLN A 34 -7.25 -17.18 0.06
C GLN A 34 -8.65 -16.62 -0.21
N LYS A 35 -8.96 -15.43 0.32
CA LYS A 35 -10.26 -14.78 0.10
C LYS A 35 -10.58 -14.56 -1.39
N VAL A 36 -9.58 -14.23 -2.19
CA VAL A 36 -9.72 -14.05 -3.65
C VAL A 36 -10.12 -15.36 -4.33
N ILE A 37 -9.46 -16.46 -3.96
CA ILE A 37 -9.75 -17.80 -4.48
C ILE A 37 -11.14 -18.27 -4.00
N ASP A 38 -11.44 -18.16 -2.71
CA ASP A 38 -12.72 -18.60 -2.13
C ASP A 38 -13.90 -17.88 -2.81
N ARG A 39 -13.79 -16.56 -3.02
CA ARG A 39 -14.82 -15.78 -3.72
C ARG A 39 -14.97 -16.21 -5.17
N PHE A 40 -13.87 -16.47 -5.88
CA PHE A 40 -13.92 -16.95 -7.26
C PHE A 40 -14.63 -18.30 -7.38
N LEU A 41 -14.30 -19.25 -6.50
CA LEU A 41 -14.91 -20.57 -6.47
C LEU A 41 -16.41 -20.51 -6.14
N LEU A 42 -16.81 -19.57 -5.26
CA LEU A 42 -18.20 -19.36 -4.89
C LEU A 42 -19.03 -18.70 -6.01
N GLU A 43 -18.45 -17.75 -6.75
CA GLU A 43 -19.16 -16.95 -7.75
C GLU A 43 -19.13 -17.59 -9.15
N SER A 44 -18.21 -18.51 -9.42
CA SER A 44 -18.01 -19.11 -10.74
C SER A 44 -18.64 -20.50 -10.87
N GLN A 45 -19.34 -20.75 -11.98
CA GLN A 45 -19.90 -22.07 -12.29
C GLN A 45 -18.88 -22.99 -12.99
N GLU A 46 -17.88 -22.41 -13.64
CA GLU A 46 -16.84 -23.09 -14.40
C GLU A 46 -15.48 -22.46 -14.04
N TYR A 47 -14.40 -23.23 -14.15
CA TYR A 47 -13.06 -22.78 -13.75
C TYR A 47 -12.06 -22.85 -14.90
N TYR A 48 -12.36 -22.14 -15.98
CA TYR A 48 -11.40 -22.00 -17.08
C TYR A 48 -10.27 -21.03 -16.71
N LEU A 49 -9.05 -21.29 -17.21
CA LEU A 49 -7.90 -20.39 -17.00
C LEU A 49 -8.21 -18.97 -17.45
N SER A 50 -8.94 -18.81 -18.56
CA SER A 50 -9.36 -17.50 -19.07
C SER A 50 -10.31 -16.77 -18.12
N GLN A 51 -11.24 -17.47 -17.48
CA GLN A 51 -12.14 -16.89 -16.46
C GLN A 51 -11.36 -16.46 -15.22
N TRP A 52 -10.44 -17.29 -14.74
CA TRP A 52 -9.57 -16.92 -13.62
C TRP A 52 -8.72 -15.68 -13.93
N LEU A 53 -8.11 -15.61 -15.11
CA LEU A 53 -7.30 -14.46 -15.53
C LEU A 53 -8.15 -13.19 -15.68
N ALA A 54 -9.35 -13.30 -16.27
CA ALA A 54 -10.28 -12.18 -16.38
C ALA A 54 -10.73 -11.69 -15.00
N TYR A 55 -11.10 -12.60 -14.11
CA TYR A 55 -11.46 -12.28 -12.73
C TYR A 55 -10.31 -11.55 -12.02
N LEU A 56 -9.08 -12.04 -12.11
CA LEU A 56 -7.91 -11.37 -11.51
C LEU A 56 -7.64 -9.97 -12.06
N ASP A 57 -7.99 -9.69 -13.32
CA ASP A 57 -7.84 -8.37 -13.94
C ASP A 57 -8.96 -7.40 -13.50
N GLU A 58 -10.15 -7.93 -13.21
CA GLU A 58 -11.33 -7.14 -12.85
C GLU A 58 -11.43 -6.82 -11.35
N ILE A 59 -10.96 -7.73 -10.49
CA ILE A 59 -11.09 -7.56 -9.05
C ILE A 59 -10.35 -6.33 -8.53
N LYS A 60 -10.96 -5.69 -7.53
CA LYS A 60 -10.31 -4.66 -6.73
C LYS A 60 -9.94 -5.25 -5.38
N LEU A 61 -8.65 -5.23 -5.03
CA LEU A 61 -8.18 -5.78 -3.76
C LEU A 61 -8.83 -5.13 -2.55
N GLU A 62 -9.29 -3.89 -2.69
CA GLU A 62 -10.08 -3.17 -1.68
C GLU A 62 -11.36 -3.93 -1.28
N GLU A 63 -12.00 -4.66 -2.19
CA GLU A 63 -13.23 -5.42 -1.89
C GLU A 63 -12.98 -6.59 -0.92
N PHE A 64 -11.73 -6.99 -0.75
CA PHE A 64 -11.31 -8.07 0.15
C PHE A 64 -10.74 -7.54 1.48
N GLU A 65 -10.62 -6.22 1.61
CA GLU A 65 -10.24 -5.59 2.86
C GLU A 65 -11.33 -5.77 3.90
N ASP A 66 -10.92 -6.14 5.11
CA ASP A 66 -11.82 -6.23 6.23
C ASP A 66 -12.08 -4.83 6.80
N TYR A 67 -13.20 -4.23 6.42
CA TYR A 67 -13.67 -2.94 6.93
C TYR A 67 -14.29 -3.05 8.34
N SER A 68 -14.26 -4.21 8.99
CA SER A 68 -14.64 -4.35 10.41
C SER A 68 -13.70 -3.63 11.37
N LYS A 69 -12.56 -3.10 10.88
CA LYS A 69 -11.68 -2.23 11.66
C LYS A 69 -12.45 -1.00 12.14
N ALA A 70 -12.21 -0.60 13.39
CA ALA A 70 -12.88 0.54 14.03
C ALA A 70 -12.76 1.86 13.25
N VAL A 71 -11.70 2.04 12.45
CA VAL A 71 -11.49 3.22 11.59
C VAL A 71 -10.89 2.77 10.25
N THR A 72 -11.44 3.27 9.15
CA THR A 72 -10.93 3.09 7.79
C THR A 72 -10.46 4.42 7.22
N VAL A 73 -9.24 4.47 6.68
CA VAL A 73 -8.68 5.65 6.00
C VAL A 73 -8.57 5.34 4.52
N SER A 74 -9.21 6.15 3.68
CA SER A 74 -9.31 5.92 2.24
C SER A 74 -9.34 7.22 1.47
N THR A 75 -9.03 7.17 0.18
CA THR A 75 -9.29 8.31 -0.71
C THR A 75 -10.77 8.34 -1.06
N ILE A 76 -11.29 9.53 -1.43
CA ILE A 76 -12.69 9.66 -1.83
C ILE A 76 -13.04 8.71 -2.98
N HIS A 77 -12.15 8.57 -3.97
CA HIS A 77 -12.31 7.64 -5.09
C HIS A 77 -12.49 6.20 -4.63
N LYS A 78 -11.67 5.73 -3.69
CA LYS A 78 -11.73 4.37 -3.14
C LYS A 78 -12.95 4.12 -2.27
N SER A 79 -13.60 5.17 -1.75
CA SER A 79 -14.83 5.04 -0.95
C SER A 79 -16.12 4.88 -1.77
N LYS A 80 -16.05 5.01 -3.11
CA LYS A 80 -17.25 4.95 -3.96
C LYS A 80 -17.92 3.59 -3.85
N GLY A 81 -19.23 3.58 -3.64
CA GLY A 81 -20.02 2.35 -3.41
C GLY A 81 -20.04 1.86 -1.96
N MET A 82 -19.21 2.43 -1.09
CA MET A 82 -19.21 2.13 0.34
C MET A 82 -20.11 3.09 1.11
N GLU A 83 -20.48 2.70 2.33
CA GLU A 83 -21.21 3.56 3.27
C GLU A 83 -20.72 3.30 4.70
N PHE A 84 -20.69 4.34 5.53
CA PHE A 84 -20.21 4.29 6.91
C PHE A 84 -21.16 5.03 7.85
N GLU A 85 -21.24 4.58 9.11
CA GLU A 85 -22.04 5.26 10.13
C GLU A 85 -21.57 6.71 10.34
N LYS A 86 -20.25 6.91 10.41
CA LYS A 86 -19.61 8.21 10.56
C LYS A 86 -18.50 8.40 9.53
N VAL A 87 -18.42 9.59 8.93
CA VAL A 87 -17.37 9.95 7.97
C VAL A 87 -16.69 11.23 8.42
N ILE A 88 -15.35 11.20 8.44
CA ILE A 88 -14.51 12.40 8.59
C ILE A 88 -13.89 12.68 7.23
N LEU A 89 -14.25 13.82 6.63
CA LEU A 89 -13.73 14.25 5.35
C LEU A 89 -12.68 15.34 5.55
N LEU A 90 -11.42 15.03 5.21
CA LEU A 90 -10.32 15.98 5.24
C LEU A 90 -10.27 16.71 3.89
N ILE A 91 -10.51 18.02 3.91
CA ILE A 91 -10.57 18.88 2.72
C ILE A 91 -9.49 19.96 2.81
N ASP A 92 -8.62 20.01 1.82
CA ASP A 92 -7.53 21.00 1.76
C ASP A 92 -8.01 22.38 1.29
N GLN A 93 -8.93 22.42 0.32
CA GLN A 93 -9.42 23.67 -0.27
C GLN A 93 -10.89 23.60 -0.68
N THR A 94 -11.55 24.74 -0.76
CA THR A 94 -12.89 24.87 -1.36
C THR A 94 -12.87 24.34 -2.81
N PRO A 95 -13.85 23.53 -3.23
CA PRO A 95 -13.87 22.95 -4.57
C PRO A 95 -13.97 24.05 -5.63
N LYS A 96 -13.04 24.06 -6.59
CA LYS A 96 -12.94 25.11 -7.63
C LYS A 96 -13.62 24.70 -8.93
N THR A 97 -13.66 23.41 -9.20
CA THR A 97 -14.24 22.82 -10.42
C THR A 97 -15.49 21.99 -10.09
N ASP A 98 -16.30 21.71 -11.11
CA ASP A 98 -17.43 20.79 -10.96
C ASP A 98 -16.98 19.37 -10.65
N GLU A 99 -15.79 18.98 -11.10
CA GLU A 99 -15.19 17.70 -10.77
C GLU A 99 -14.86 17.60 -9.27
N ASP A 100 -14.25 18.65 -8.70
CA ASP A 100 -14.00 18.73 -7.25
C ASP A 100 -15.31 18.67 -6.45
N ARG A 101 -16.34 19.41 -6.90
CA ARG A 101 -17.66 19.42 -6.24
C ARG A 101 -18.28 18.03 -6.25
N ARG A 102 -18.25 17.33 -7.39
CA ARG A 102 -18.75 15.96 -7.51
C ARG A 102 -17.95 15.01 -6.63
N LEU A 103 -16.63 15.15 -6.58
CA LEU A 103 -15.78 14.34 -5.72
C LEU A 103 -16.18 14.53 -4.25
N TYR A 104 -16.29 15.77 -3.78
CA TYR A 104 -16.66 16.03 -2.39
C TYR A 104 -18.07 15.55 -2.07
N TYR A 105 -19.02 15.74 -2.98
CA TYR A 105 -20.37 15.18 -2.86
C TYR A 105 -20.36 13.65 -2.71
N VAL A 106 -19.54 12.94 -3.50
CA VAL A 106 -19.36 11.49 -3.33
C VAL A 106 -18.84 11.17 -1.94
N GLY A 107 -17.82 11.87 -1.45
CA GLY A 107 -17.27 11.67 -0.10
C GLY A 107 -18.29 11.93 1.02
N MET A 108 -19.04 13.02 0.92
CA MET A 108 -20.08 13.39 1.89
C MET A 108 -21.21 12.36 1.94
N THR A 109 -21.66 11.88 0.79
CA THR A 109 -22.75 10.88 0.69
C THR A 109 -22.34 9.48 1.14
N ARG A 110 -21.09 9.26 1.59
CA ARG A 110 -20.71 7.99 2.24
C ARG A 110 -21.23 7.92 3.69
N ALA A 111 -21.63 9.03 4.31
CA ALA A 111 -22.07 9.09 5.69
C ALA A 111 -23.54 8.72 5.86
N LYS A 112 -23.86 7.79 6.77
CA LYS A 112 -25.24 7.43 7.13
C LYS A 112 -25.80 8.28 8.26
N LYS A 113 -25.00 8.58 9.30
CA LYS A 113 -25.46 9.29 10.50
C LYS A 113 -24.71 10.59 10.77
N GLU A 114 -23.40 10.60 10.61
CA GLU A 114 -22.57 11.74 10.99
C GLU A 114 -21.51 12.05 9.93
N LEU A 115 -21.42 13.32 9.54
CA LEU A 115 -20.42 13.83 8.62
C LEU A 115 -19.67 14.98 9.30
N THR A 116 -18.36 14.80 9.47
CA THR A 116 -17.47 15.84 9.97
C THR A 116 -16.54 16.27 8.84
N ILE A 117 -16.50 17.56 8.54
CA ILE A 117 -15.59 18.11 7.53
C ILE A 117 -14.50 18.90 8.25
N ILE A 118 -13.25 18.50 8.05
CA ILE A 118 -12.08 19.20 8.59
C ILE A 118 -11.38 19.89 7.43
N ARG A 119 -11.06 21.18 7.61
CA ARG A 119 -10.36 21.98 6.61
C ARG A 119 -9.30 22.86 7.25
N HIS A 120 -8.25 23.19 6.50
CA HIS A 120 -7.14 24.03 6.95
C HIS A 120 -7.29 25.51 6.51
N ASP A 121 -8.50 25.93 6.09
CA ASP A 121 -8.75 27.30 5.63
C ASP A 121 -9.46 28.15 6.69
N ASN A 122 -8.92 29.35 6.91
CA ASN A 122 -9.46 30.38 7.80
C ASN A 122 -10.60 31.20 7.16
N SER A 123 -10.94 30.96 5.89
CA SER A 123 -12.03 31.66 5.20
C SER A 123 -13.38 31.38 5.87
N ARG A 124 -14.03 32.39 6.46
CA ARG A 124 -15.33 32.19 7.13
C ARG A 124 -16.37 31.72 6.09
N LEU A 125 -16.92 30.52 6.30
CA LEU A 125 -18.10 30.07 5.56
C LEU A 125 -19.33 30.80 6.07
N ASP A 126 -20.27 31.10 5.18
CA ASP A 126 -21.61 31.49 5.58
C ASP A 126 -22.21 30.36 6.43
N ARG A 127 -22.44 30.67 7.71
CA ARG A 127 -22.90 29.68 8.67
C ARG A 127 -24.34 29.30 8.34
N GLN A 128 -24.55 28.00 8.12
CA GLN A 128 -25.87 27.44 7.94
C GLN A 128 -26.39 26.91 9.28
N GLY A 129 -27.66 27.17 9.59
CA GLY A 129 -28.25 26.80 10.89
C GLY A 129 -28.33 25.29 11.16
N PHE A 130 -28.13 24.46 10.14
CA PHE A 130 -28.12 23.00 10.24
C PHE A 130 -26.70 22.40 10.37
N VAL A 131 -25.66 23.23 10.48
CA VAL A 131 -24.26 22.80 10.58
C VAL A 131 -23.65 23.33 11.89
N GLU A 132 -23.01 22.44 12.64
CA GLU A 132 -22.19 22.83 13.79
C GLU A 132 -20.79 23.25 13.31
N TYR A 133 -20.33 24.42 13.74
CA TYR A 133 -19.02 24.96 13.36
C TYR A 133 -18.09 25.00 14.57
N TYR A 134 -16.97 24.30 14.45
CA TYR A 134 -15.88 24.31 15.43
C TYR A 134 -14.68 25.05 14.80
N PHE A 135 -14.11 26.00 15.53
CA PHE A 135 -12.86 26.66 15.17
C PHE A 135 -11.80 26.24 16.18
N ASP A 136 -10.68 25.76 15.67
CA ASP A 136 -9.55 25.35 16.46
C ASP A 136 -8.31 26.12 15.98
N ASP A 137 -7.89 27.09 16.79
CA ASP A 137 -6.68 27.88 16.58
C ASP A 137 -5.49 27.34 17.39
N THR A 138 -5.65 26.15 17.98
CA THR A 138 -4.58 25.49 18.72
C THR A 138 -3.41 25.23 17.79
N ASN A 139 -2.25 25.79 18.12
CA ASN A 139 -1.00 25.44 17.45
C ASN A 139 -0.58 24.04 17.90
N TYR A 140 -1.04 23.01 17.18
CA TYR A 140 -0.58 21.65 17.35
C TYR A 140 0.90 21.59 16.98
N MET A 141 1.78 21.65 17.98
CA MET A 141 3.21 21.42 17.80
C MET A 141 3.39 20.03 17.21
N TYR A 142 3.70 20.01 15.92
CA TYR A 142 3.81 18.82 15.11
C TYR A 142 5.09 18.08 15.46
N ASN A 143 5.05 17.30 16.54
CA ASN A 143 6.15 16.44 16.95
C ASN A 143 5.91 15.06 16.34
N GLU A 144 6.26 14.89 15.05
CA GLU A 144 6.26 13.58 14.39
C GLU A 144 7.25 12.67 15.11
N LYS A 145 6.80 12.00 16.17
CA LYS A 145 7.62 11.00 16.84
C LYS A 145 7.91 9.84 15.90
N VAL A 146 7.01 9.58 14.95
CA VAL A 146 7.07 8.48 14.00
C VAL A 146 6.69 8.99 12.60
N VAL A 147 7.52 8.68 11.61
CA VAL A 147 7.27 8.94 10.19
C VAL A 147 7.27 7.61 9.45
N THR A 148 6.25 7.34 8.65
CA THR A 148 6.20 6.15 7.80
C THR A 148 6.38 6.54 6.34
N LEU A 149 7.39 5.96 5.70
CA LEU A 149 7.66 6.12 4.26
C LEU A 149 7.25 4.83 3.54
N ILE A 150 6.29 4.96 2.62
CA ILE A 150 5.84 3.86 1.75
C ILE A 150 6.53 4.03 0.41
N MET A 151 7.28 3.02 -0.03
CA MET A 151 8.00 3.06 -1.29
C MET A 151 7.09 2.82 -2.50
N SER A 152 7.44 3.49 -3.59
CA SER A 152 6.97 3.24 -4.95
C SER A 152 8.13 2.79 -5.85
N LEU A 153 7.85 2.43 -7.11
CA LEU A 153 8.89 2.11 -8.09
C LEU A 153 9.89 3.26 -8.35
N ARG A 154 9.54 4.51 -8.04
CA ARG A 154 10.44 5.67 -8.18
C ARG A 154 11.50 5.73 -7.07
N ASP A 155 11.24 5.05 -5.96
CA ASP A 155 12.05 5.10 -4.75
C ASP A 155 13.16 4.03 -4.73
N ILE A 156 13.20 3.17 -5.75
CA ILE A 156 14.18 2.08 -5.90
C ILE A 156 14.97 2.24 -7.19
N ASN A 157 16.23 1.81 -7.18
CA ASN A 157 17.06 1.70 -8.37
C ASN A 157 16.66 0.48 -9.20
N LEU A 158 15.87 0.72 -10.26
CA LEU A 158 15.40 -0.31 -11.20
C LEU A 158 16.53 -0.96 -12.03
N GLY A 159 17.72 -0.36 -12.06
CA GLY A 159 18.90 -0.95 -12.69
C GLY A 159 19.59 -2.01 -11.84
N PHE A 160 19.24 -2.14 -10.56
CA PHE A 160 19.83 -3.15 -9.69
C PHE A 160 19.30 -4.54 -10.04
N LYS A 161 20.20 -5.40 -10.53
CA LYS A 161 19.95 -6.84 -10.65
C LYS A 161 20.53 -7.52 -9.42
N GLY A 162 19.67 -7.95 -8.51
CA GLY A 162 20.08 -8.85 -7.43
C GLY A 162 20.55 -10.18 -8.01
N ASN A 163 21.57 -10.79 -7.40
CA ASN A 163 21.91 -12.19 -7.67
C ASN A 163 20.83 -13.07 -7.04
N TYR A 164 19.71 -13.24 -7.75
CA TYR A 164 18.63 -14.16 -7.37
C TYR A 164 18.87 -15.58 -7.89
N ASN A 165 20.09 -15.90 -8.33
CA ASN A 165 20.44 -17.14 -9.03
C ASN A 165 20.48 -18.41 -8.18
N ASP A 166 20.19 -18.33 -6.89
CA ASP A 166 20.05 -19.53 -6.05
C ASP A 166 18.71 -19.46 -5.33
N ASN A 167 18.15 -20.63 -5.03
CA ASN A 167 16.97 -20.92 -4.19
C ASN A 167 17.10 -20.40 -2.72
N LEU A 168 17.81 -19.28 -2.55
CA LEU A 168 18.30 -18.57 -1.37
C LEU A 168 17.28 -18.08 -0.36
N THR A 169 16.21 -17.46 -0.87
CA THR A 169 15.10 -16.88 -0.11
C THR A 169 14.18 -16.20 -1.12
N GLU A 170 13.00 -16.76 -1.34
CA GLU A 170 11.89 -16.03 -1.94
C GLU A 170 11.68 -14.76 -1.09
N LEU A 171 11.67 -13.58 -1.71
CA LEU A 171 11.32 -12.35 -1.00
C LEU A 171 9.81 -12.37 -0.80
N LEU A 172 9.36 -12.26 0.45
CA LEU A 172 7.95 -12.29 0.80
C LEU A 172 7.50 -10.92 1.31
N ALA A 173 6.27 -10.56 0.95
CA ALA A 173 5.61 -9.41 1.54
C ALA A 173 5.44 -9.68 3.05
N GLY A 174 5.96 -8.79 3.89
CA GLY A 174 6.04 -8.96 5.34
C GLY A 174 7.43 -9.26 5.87
N ASP A 175 8.39 -9.63 5.02
CA ASP A 175 9.78 -9.87 5.45
C ASP A 175 10.37 -8.59 6.05
N SER A 176 11.07 -8.75 7.18
CA SER A 176 11.81 -7.65 7.82
C SER A 176 13.15 -7.43 7.11
N VAL A 177 13.48 -6.17 6.86
CA VAL A 177 14.69 -5.77 6.15
C VAL A 177 15.41 -4.63 6.86
N CYS A 178 16.70 -4.51 6.63
CA CYS A 178 17.50 -3.38 7.10
C CYS A 178 17.69 -2.37 5.96
N ILE A 179 17.67 -1.09 6.31
CA ILE A 179 18.02 0.01 5.40
C ILE A 179 19.34 0.59 5.86
N GLU A 180 20.42 0.28 5.15
CA GLU A 180 21.77 0.62 5.58
C GLU A 180 22.72 0.85 4.39
N MET A 181 23.83 1.55 4.65
CA MET A 181 24.90 1.70 3.67
C MET A 181 25.71 0.41 3.60
N ARG A 182 25.83 -0.19 2.42
CA ARG A 182 26.70 -1.36 2.18
C ARG A 182 27.64 -1.18 1.00
N GLY A 183 28.85 -1.71 1.16
CA GLY A 183 29.88 -1.73 0.13
C GLY A 183 30.34 -0.32 -0.24
N LYS A 184 30.60 -0.10 -1.54
CA LYS A 184 31.00 1.20 -2.10
C LYS A 184 29.83 2.02 -2.67
N SER A 185 28.59 1.64 -2.35
CA SER A 185 27.41 2.37 -2.83
C SER A 185 27.36 3.77 -2.24
N LYS A 186 26.90 4.73 -3.03
CA LYS A 186 26.59 6.10 -2.57
C LYS A 186 25.15 6.25 -2.07
N THR A 187 24.33 5.23 -2.20
CA THR A 187 22.93 5.23 -1.74
C THR A 187 22.67 4.10 -0.77
N LEU A 188 21.70 4.33 0.12
CA LEU A 188 21.19 3.32 1.05
C LEU A 188 20.73 2.07 0.30
N SER A 189 20.97 0.92 0.92
CA SER A 189 20.62 -0.40 0.41
C SER A 189 19.53 -1.04 1.24
N ILE A 190 18.71 -1.86 0.61
CA ILE A 190 17.74 -2.76 1.24
C ILE A 190 18.46 -4.09 1.46
N VAL A 191 18.57 -4.51 2.71
CA VAL A 191 19.32 -5.69 3.12
C VAL A 191 18.39 -6.70 3.78
N HIS A 192 18.39 -7.94 3.27
CA HIS A 192 17.66 -9.06 3.83
C HIS A 192 18.62 -10.24 4.01
N ASN A 193 18.63 -10.88 5.17
CA ASN A 193 19.53 -12.00 5.49
C ASN A 193 21.00 -11.72 5.11
N ASN A 194 21.51 -10.55 5.49
CA ASN A 194 22.87 -10.08 5.23
C ASN A 194 23.23 -9.90 3.74
N ARG A 195 22.24 -9.89 2.84
CA ARG A 195 22.41 -9.70 1.39
C ARG A 195 21.69 -8.44 0.94
N VAL A 196 22.33 -7.71 0.01
CA VAL A 196 21.68 -6.56 -0.64
C VAL A 196 20.67 -7.08 -1.66
N ILE A 197 19.41 -6.70 -1.46
CA ILE A 197 18.27 -7.06 -2.33
C ILE A 197 17.73 -5.86 -3.11
N GLY A 198 18.26 -4.67 -2.87
CA GLY A 198 17.92 -3.46 -3.61
C GLY A 198 18.77 -2.27 -3.19
N PHE A 199 18.83 -1.25 -4.04
CA PHE A 199 19.34 0.06 -3.69
C PHE A 199 18.24 1.09 -3.82
N LEU A 200 18.17 2.06 -2.90
CA LEU A 200 17.23 3.17 -3.02
C LEU A 200 17.64 4.08 -4.18
N SER A 201 16.65 4.78 -4.74
CA SER A 201 16.93 5.87 -5.68
C SER A 201 17.66 7.01 -4.97
N GLY A 202 18.39 7.84 -5.71
CA GLY A 202 19.11 8.98 -5.13
C GLY A 202 18.16 9.97 -4.44
N GLU A 203 16.99 10.23 -5.03
CA GLU A 203 15.97 11.11 -4.45
C GLU A 203 15.43 10.56 -3.12
N PHE A 204 15.13 9.26 -3.07
CA PHE A 204 14.59 8.64 -1.87
C PHE A 204 15.65 8.48 -0.78
N HIS A 205 16.90 8.19 -1.14
CA HIS A 205 18.04 8.25 -0.22
C HIS A 205 18.16 9.63 0.43
N ASN A 206 18.18 10.70 -0.38
CA ASN A 206 18.25 12.08 0.14
C ASN A 206 17.06 12.42 1.02
N LYS A 207 15.86 11.89 0.71
CA LYS A 207 14.66 12.04 1.54
C LYS A 207 14.85 11.42 2.92
N ILE A 208 15.39 10.20 3.01
CA ILE A 208 15.68 9.54 4.28
C ILE A 208 16.77 10.29 5.05
N GLU A 209 17.85 10.71 4.40
CA GLU A 209 18.93 11.46 5.05
C GLU A 209 18.44 12.76 5.71
N LYS A 210 17.48 13.47 5.10
CA LYS A 210 16.85 14.64 5.73
C LYS A 210 16.22 14.33 7.08
N TYR A 211 15.66 13.15 7.27
CA TYR A 211 15.12 12.72 8.57
C TYR A 211 16.24 12.29 9.52
N LEU A 212 17.22 11.54 9.04
CA LEU A 212 18.36 11.12 9.87
C LEU A 212 19.11 12.33 10.44
N ASN A 213 19.28 13.39 9.64
CA ASN A 213 19.87 14.66 10.07
C ASN A 213 19.01 15.45 11.07
N LYS A 214 17.73 15.09 11.23
CA LYS A 214 16.79 15.66 12.21
C LYS A 214 16.60 14.74 13.43
N ASN A 215 17.62 13.94 13.78
CA ASN A 215 17.62 13.00 14.91
C ASN A 215 16.62 11.84 14.80
N TYR A 216 16.13 11.53 13.60
CA TYR A 216 15.38 10.29 13.39
C TYR A 216 16.31 9.10 13.21
N ILE A 217 15.82 7.93 13.58
CA ILE A 217 16.41 6.64 13.23
C ILE A 217 15.41 5.82 12.43
N ILE A 218 15.93 4.89 11.63
CA ILE A 218 15.12 3.82 11.04
C ILE A 218 14.79 2.84 12.17
N ASP A 219 13.52 2.83 12.56
CA ASP A 219 12.95 1.99 13.63
C ASP A 219 12.68 0.58 13.10
N SER A 220 12.09 0.48 11.91
CA SER A 220 11.87 -0.79 11.22
C SER A 220 11.69 -0.57 9.72
N ALA A 221 11.92 -1.61 8.94
CA ALA A 221 11.53 -1.67 7.54
C ALA A 221 11.02 -3.07 7.20
N ILE A 222 9.93 -3.14 6.46
CA ILE A 222 9.33 -4.40 5.99
C ILE A 222 9.09 -4.33 4.49
N ILE A 223 9.20 -5.46 3.79
CA ILE A 223 8.78 -5.57 2.39
C ILE A 223 7.25 -5.45 2.35
N ASP A 224 6.76 -4.41 1.68
CA ASP A 224 5.34 -4.18 1.46
C ASP A 224 4.86 -4.98 0.24
N PHE A 225 5.62 -4.87 -0.86
CA PHE A 225 5.36 -5.56 -2.13
C PHE A 225 6.66 -6.05 -2.76
N VAL A 226 6.57 -7.18 -3.49
CA VAL A 226 7.64 -7.63 -4.40
C VAL A 226 7.13 -7.48 -5.82
N VAL A 227 7.65 -6.48 -6.53
CA VAL A 227 7.16 -6.14 -7.86
C VAL A 227 8.00 -6.83 -8.93
N HIS A 228 7.33 -7.45 -9.90
CA HIS A 228 7.95 -7.99 -11.11
C HIS A 228 7.94 -6.90 -12.18
N TRP A 229 9.05 -6.18 -12.32
CA TRP A 229 9.16 -5.04 -13.23
C TRP A 229 9.82 -5.45 -14.55
N TYR A 230 9.18 -5.14 -15.68
CA TYR A 230 9.74 -5.41 -17.01
C TYR A 230 10.76 -4.35 -17.41
N ASN A 231 12.03 -4.73 -17.46
CA ASN A 231 13.09 -3.86 -17.92
C ASN A 231 13.15 -3.86 -19.45
N LYS A 232 12.75 -2.76 -20.09
CA LYS A 232 12.76 -2.64 -21.56
C LYS A 232 14.16 -2.76 -22.18
N ASN A 233 15.21 -2.37 -21.46
CA ASN A 233 16.58 -2.39 -21.96
C ASN A 233 17.15 -3.81 -21.96
N SER A 234 16.96 -4.57 -20.88
CA SER A 234 17.41 -5.96 -20.81
C SER A 234 16.38 -6.97 -21.32
N ARG A 235 15.15 -6.55 -21.61
CA ARG A 235 14.01 -7.39 -22.02
C ARG A 235 13.69 -8.53 -21.04
N GLU A 236 13.87 -8.27 -19.75
CA GLU A 236 13.72 -9.25 -18.66
C GLU A 236 12.85 -8.67 -17.54
N TYR A 237 12.14 -9.55 -16.83
CA TYR A 237 11.48 -9.19 -15.58
C TYR A 237 12.47 -9.24 -14.41
N ILE A 238 12.54 -8.17 -13.63
CA ILE A 238 13.40 -8.05 -12.45
C ILE A 238 12.50 -7.90 -11.22
N LYS A 239 12.81 -8.66 -10.16
CA LYS A 239 12.12 -8.54 -8.87
C LYS A 239 12.68 -7.34 -8.07
N HIS A 240 11.80 -6.48 -7.61
CA HIS A 240 12.13 -5.32 -6.79
C HIS A 240 11.29 -5.28 -5.50
N PRO A 241 11.94 -5.28 -4.31
CA PRO A 241 11.25 -5.11 -3.04
C PRO A 241 10.89 -3.63 -2.82
N LEU A 242 9.60 -3.35 -2.64
CA LEU A 242 9.11 -2.05 -2.18
C LEU A 242 8.82 -2.16 -0.70
N CYS A 243 9.41 -1.29 0.11
CA CYS A 243 9.35 -1.38 1.56
C CYS A 243 8.44 -0.31 2.18
N LYS A 244 7.88 -0.65 3.35
CA LYS A 244 7.37 0.33 4.31
C LYS A 244 8.46 0.56 5.35
N ILE A 245 8.97 1.78 5.44
CA ILE A 245 10.06 2.17 6.34
C ILE A 245 9.50 3.08 7.42
N VAL A 246 9.68 2.71 8.68
CA VAL A 246 9.27 3.48 9.85
C VAL A 246 10.50 4.16 10.44
N LEU A 247 10.42 5.47 10.58
CA LEU A 247 11.42 6.32 11.20
C LEU A 247 10.89 6.81 12.55
N ARG A 248 11.73 6.86 13.58
CA ARG A 248 11.37 7.37 14.91
C ARG A 248 12.34 8.43 15.37
N ASN A 249 11.85 9.52 15.95
CA ASN A 249 12.69 10.58 16.51
C ASN A 249 13.31 10.13 17.85
N ARG A 250 14.64 10.25 17.98
CA ARG A 250 15.39 9.87 19.20
C ARG A 250 15.12 10.76 20.41
N THR A 251 14.55 11.95 20.22
CA THR A 251 14.34 12.95 21.30
C THR A 251 13.26 12.54 22.33
N THR A 252 12.87 11.27 22.37
CA THR A 252 11.90 10.70 23.32
C THR A 252 12.48 9.47 24.01
N ASN A 253 13.51 9.71 24.82
CA ASN A 253 13.81 8.94 26.02
C ASN A 253 14.04 9.96 27.13
N ILE A 254 12.95 10.44 27.73
CA ILE A 254 12.75 10.89 29.12
C ILE A 254 11.24 10.94 29.32
#